data_AF-A0A2P2IGS4-F1
#
_entry.id   AF-A0A2P2IGS4-F1
#
_cell.length_a   1.000
_cell.length_b   1.000
_cell.length_c   1.000
_cell.angle_alpha   90.00
_cell.angle_beta   90.00
_cell.angle_gamma   90.00
#
_symmetry.space_group_name_H-M   'P 1'
#
loop_
_entity.id
_entity.type
_entity.pdbx_description
1 polymer ?
#
loop_
_entity_poly.entity_id
_entity_poly.type
_entity_poly.pdbx_seq_one_letter_code
_entity_poly.pdbx_strand_id
1 'polypeptide(L)'
;LVPRLGKKAAQVLNVPEDEFFFNMGAYFVSFVGQYGYDRVLSVLGRHVRDFIMGLDNLHEYLKFSYPRMRPPSFFCECENNTGMLLHYRSKRRG
;
A
#
# COMPACT_ATOMS: atom_id res chain seq x y z
N LEU A 1 -11.93 -8.45 -8.59
CA LEU A 1 -11.40 -9.79 -8.27
C LEU A 1 -10.85 -9.83 -6.84
N VAL A 2 -9.80 -9.06 -6.51
CA VAL A 2 -9.14 -9.07 -5.19
C VAL A 2 -10.10 -8.90 -4.00
N PRO A 3 -11.04 -7.93 -3.95
CA PRO A 3 -11.94 -7.79 -2.80
C PRO A 3 -12.83 -9.04 -2.58
N ARG A 4 -13.27 -9.67 -3.67
CA ARG A 4 -14.08 -10.90 -3.59
C ARG A 4 -13.28 -12.08 -3.06
N LEU A 5 -12.02 -12.20 -3.46
CA LEU A 5 -11.12 -13.25 -2.98
C LEU A 5 -10.76 -13.03 -1.51
N GLY A 6 -10.39 -11.80 -1.13
CA GLY A 6 -10.09 -11.46 0.26
C GLY A 6 -11.27 -11.73 1.19
N LYS A 7 -12.47 -11.30 0.80
CA LYS A 7 -13.70 -11.59 1.56
C LYS A 7 -13.97 -13.09 1.70
N LYS A 8 -13.78 -13.87 0.63
CA LYS A 8 -13.99 -15.32 0.71
C LYS A 8 -12.91 -16.00 1.56
N ALA A 9 -11.66 -15.55 1.49
CA ALA A 9 -10.57 -16.04 2.32
C ALA A 9 -10.83 -15.74 3.80
N ALA A 10 -11.25 -14.52 4.14
CA ALA A 10 -11.61 -14.15 5.51
C ALA A 10 -12.72 -15.05 6.09
N GLN A 11 -13.74 -15.37 5.28
CA GLN A 11 -14.79 -16.32 5.67
C GLN A 11 -14.26 -17.74 5.92
N VAL A 12 -13.41 -18.26 5.03
CA VAL A 12 -12.85 -19.62 5.15
C VAL A 12 -11.92 -19.74 6.36
N LEU A 13 -11.15 -18.67 6.63
CA LEU A 13 -10.23 -18.59 7.76
C LEU A 13 -10.91 -18.21 9.07
N ASN A 14 -12.20 -17.89 9.04
CA ASN A 14 -13.00 -17.43 10.18
C ASN A 14 -12.39 -16.23 10.92
N VAL A 15 -11.96 -15.21 10.15
CA VAL A 15 -11.43 -13.95 10.67
C VAL A 15 -12.25 -12.76 10.16
N PRO A 16 -12.30 -11.63 10.90
CA PRO A 16 -12.90 -10.39 10.41
C PRO A 16 -12.25 -9.92 9.09
N GLU A 17 -13.06 -9.39 8.18
CA GLU A 17 -12.60 -8.92 6.86
C GLU A 17 -11.55 -7.79 7.00
N ASP A 18 -11.77 -6.86 7.94
CA ASP A 18 -10.84 -5.76 8.21
C ASP A 18 -9.48 -6.26 8.73
N GLU A 19 -9.50 -7.25 9.63
CA GLU A 19 -8.29 -7.87 10.17
C GLU A 19 -7.53 -8.63 9.06
N PHE A 20 -8.25 -9.33 8.19
CA PHE A 20 -7.66 -10.00 7.04
C PHE A 20 -6.95 -9.02 6.11
N PHE A 21 -7.61 -7.92 5.72
CA PHE A 21 -7.00 -6.93 4.82
C PHE A 21 -5.87 -6.15 5.47
N PHE A 22 -5.94 -5.88 6.77
CA PHE A 22 -4.85 -5.29 7.54
C PHE A 22 -3.60 -6.18 7.50
N ASN A 23 -3.75 -7.47 7.84
CA ASN A 23 -2.65 -8.44 7.82
C ASN A 23 -2.13 -8.70 6.39
N MET A 24 -3.01 -8.70 5.40
CA MET A 24 -2.63 -8.80 3.99
C MET A 24 -1.74 -7.61 3.57
N GLY A 25 -2.05 -6.39 4.04
CA GLY A 25 -1.21 -5.21 3.79
C GLY A 25 0.19 -5.33 4.40
N ALA A 26 0.28 -5.77 5.66
CA ALA A 26 1.57 -6.00 6.32
C ALA A 26 2.39 -7.09 5.61
N TYR A 27 1.74 -8.19 5.23
CA TYR A 27 2.35 -9.24 4.43
C TYR A 27 2.82 -8.73 3.07
N PHE A 28 2.02 -7.89 2.39
CA PHE A 28 2.34 -7.38 1.06
C PHE A 28 3.67 -6.62 1.04
N VAL A 29 3.93 -5.76 2.03
CA VAL A 29 5.21 -5.03 2.15
C VAL A 29 6.39 -5.99 2.28
N SER A 30 6.24 -7.03 3.10
CA SER A 30 7.27 -8.06 3.28
C SER A 30 7.49 -8.87 2.00
N PHE A 31 6.40 -9.23 1.33
CA PHE A 31 6.40 -9.96 0.07
C PHE A 31 7.13 -9.15 -1.01
N VAL A 32 6.75 -7.90 -1.29
CA VAL A 32 7.42 -7.13 -2.35
C VAL A 32 8.90 -6.91 -2.07
N GLY A 33 9.29 -6.76 -0.79
CA GLY A 33 10.70 -6.71 -0.39
C GLY A 33 11.47 -7.98 -0.78
N GLN A 34 10.91 -9.17 -0.53
CA GLN A 34 11.56 -10.44 -0.88
C GLN A 34 11.64 -10.70 -2.40
N TYR A 35 10.70 -10.14 -3.17
CA TYR A 35 10.60 -10.38 -4.62
C TYR A 35 11.13 -9.20 -5.45
N GLY A 36 12.29 -8.65 -5.04
CA GLY A 36 13.10 -7.75 -5.87
C GLY A 36 12.74 -6.27 -5.82
N TYR A 37 11.83 -5.85 -4.94
CA TYR A 37 11.56 -4.43 -4.68
C TYR A 37 12.26 -3.90 -3.44
N ASP A 38 13.05 -4.70 -2.72
CA ASP A 38 13.85 -4.27 -1.55
C ASP A 38 14.64 -2.99 -1.83
N ARG A 39 15.41 -2.96 -2.93
CA ARG A 39 16.24 -1.80 -3.29
C ARG A 39 15.40 -0.58 -3.57
N VAL A 40 14.30 -0.75 -4.31
CA VAL A 40 13.40 0.35 -4.66
C VAL A 40 12.71 0.90 -3.40
N LEU A 41 12.23 0.04 -2.51
CA LEU A 41 11.61 0.44 -1.25
C LEU A 41 12.60 1.15 -0.33
N SER A 42 13.87 0.71 -0.31
CA SER A 42 14.93 1.30 0.52
C SER A 42 15.27 2.75 0.17
N VAL A 43 14.99 3.18 -1.07
CA VAL A 43 15.27 4.54 -1.54
C VAL A 43 14.06 5.47 -1.50
N LEU A 44 12.87 4.98 -1.12
CA LEU A 44 11.67 5.82 -1.08
C LEU A 44 11.69 6.84 0.05
N GLY A 45 12.40 6.58 1.14
CA GLY A 45 12.46 7.49 2.26
C GLY A 45 13.14 6.92 3.48
N ARG A 46 13.77 7.80 4.28
CA ARG A 46 14.36 7.44 5.58
C ARG A 46 13.34 7.55 6.72
N HIS A 47 12.31 8.36 6.53
CA HIS A 47 11.20 8.54 7.46
C HIS A 47 9.89 8.05 6.83
N VAL A 48 8.91 7.71 7.67
CA VAL A 48 7.61 7.17 7.23
C VAL A 48 6.90 8.13 6.27
N ARG A 49 6.96 9.44 6.52
CA ARG A 49 6.40 10.44 5.62
C ARG A 49 7.03 10.39 4.23
N ASP A 50 8.37 10.40 4.17
CA ASP A 50 9.10 10.38 2.90
C ASP A 50 8.74 9.11 2.12
N PHE A 51 8.71 7.97 2.81
CA PHE A 51 8.32 6.69 2.22
C PHE A 51 6.92 6.77 1.62
N ILE A 52 5.92 7.26 2.37
CA ILE A 52 4.53 7.35 1.92
C ILE A 52 4.39 8.31 0.73
N MET A 53 5.04 9.47 0.77
CA MET A 53 5.03 10.43 -0.34
C MET A 53 5.76 9.88 -1.57
N GLY A 54 6.80 9.07 -1.37
CA GLY A 54 7.55 8.39 -2.43
C GLY A 54 6.74 7.31 -3.16
N LEU A 55 5.66 6.79 -2.56
CA LEU A 55 4.82 5.76 -3.18
C LEU A 55 4.15 6.23 -4.48
N ASP A 56 3.77 7.51 -4.58
CA ASP A 56 3.13 8.02 -5.80
C ASP A 56 4.13 8.02 -6.97
N ASN A 57 5.39 8.40 -6.71
CA ASN A 57 6.47 8.34 -7.70
C ASN A 57 6.81 6.89 -8.08
N LEU A 58 6.88 5.98 -7.10
CA LEU A 58 7.06 4.55 -7.37
C LEU A 58 5.94 4.02 -8.27
N HIS A 59 4.69 4.30 -7.93
CA HIS A 59 3.56 3.86 -8.72
C HIS A 59 3.57 4.42 -10.13
N GLU A 60 4.00 5.68 -10.32
CA GLU A 60 4.17 6.25 -11.65
C GLU A 60 5.25 5.52 -12.44
N TYR A 61 6.40 5.23 -11.83
CA TYR A 61 7.44 4.41 -12.44
C TYR A 61 6.92 3.01 -12.84
N LEU A 62 6.11 2.38 -11.99
CA LEU A 62 5.54 1.07 -12.30
C LEU A 62 4.56 1.09 -13.48
N LYS A 63 3.93 2.22 -13.80
CA LYS A 63 3.05 2.31 -14.98
C LYS A 63 3.78 2.09 -16.29
N PHE A 64 5.09 2.34 -16.37
CA PHE A 64 5.88 2.03 -17.56
C PHE A 64 5.83 0.53 -17.89
N SER A 65 5.96 -0.33 -16.86
CA SER A 65 5.87 -1.79 -17.01
C SER A 65 4.42 -2.30 -16.96
N TYR A 66 3.54 -1.60 -16.25
CA TYR A 66 2.14 -1.97 -16.06
C TYR A 66 1.19 -0.85 -16.50
N PRO A 67 0.97 -0.63 -17.81
CA PRO A 67 0.23 0.54 -18.32
C PRO A 67 -1.23 0.63 -17.85
N ARG A 68 -1.83 -0.51 -17.46
CA ARG A 68 -3.21 -0.57 -16.94
C ARG A 68 -3.30 -0.43 -15.41
N MET A 69 -2.17 -0.20 -14.73
CA MET A 69 -2.14 0.00 -13.29
C MET A 69 -2.93 1.24 -12.91
N ARG A 70 -3.79 1.09 -11.89
CA ARG A 70 -4.55 2.19 -11.28
C ARG A 70 -4.09 2.31 -9.83
N PRO A 71 -3.01 3.03 -9.54
CA PRO A 71 -2.51 3.13 -8.17
C PRO A 71 -3.43 4.03 -7.32
N PRO A 72 -3.43 3.87 -5.98
CA PRO A 72 -3.90 4.91 -5.08
C PRO A 72 -2.94 6.11 -5.12
N SER A 73 -3.36 7.23 -4.52
CA SER A 73 -2.51 8.39 -4.27
C SER A 73 -2.49 8.72 -2.78
N PHE A 74 -1.31 9.08 -2.29
CA PHE A 74 -1.06 9.43 -0.90
C PHE A 74 -0.53 10.86 -0.78
N PHE A 75 -1.09 11.63 0.15
CA PHE A 75 -0.62 12.98 0.43
C PHE A 75 -0.62 13.24 1.94
N CYS A 76 0.52 13.57 2.52
CA CYS A 76 0.63 14.02 3.91
C CYS A 76 0.63 15.55 3.97
N GLU A 77 -0.36 16.13 4.65
CA GLU A 77 -0.53 17.60 4.72
C GLU A 77 0.25 18.22 5.90
N CYS A 78 0.10 17.64 7.09
CA CYS A 78 0.73 18.11 8.33
C CYS A 78 1.40 16.93 9.04
N GLU A 79 2.61 17.14 9.54
CA GLU A 79 3.37 16.19 10.37
C GLU A 79 3.86 16.91 11.62
N ASN A 80 3.67 16.29 12.78
CA ASN A 80 4.20 16.74 14.05
C ASN A 80 4.74 15.52 14.83
N ASN A 81 5.26 15.76 16.04
CA ASN A 81 5.86 14.70 16.85
C ASN A 81 4.86 13.61 17.29
N THR A 82 3.55 13.84 17.21
CA THR A 82 2.51 12.89 17.63
C THR A 82 1.80 12.21 16.47
N GLY A 83 2.02 12.64 15.22
CA GLY A 83 1.46 11.98 14.05
C GLY A 83 1.45 12.84 12.79
N MET A 84 0.74 12.34 11.78
CA MET A 84 0.53 13.05 10.52
C MET A 84 -0.89 12.87 10.01
N LEU A 85 -1.40 13.86 9.27
CA LEU A 85 -2.64 13.73 8.52
C LEU A 85 -2.35 13.17 7.14
N LEU A 86 -2.74 11.91 6.93
CA LEU A 86 -2.59 11.21 5.65
C LEU A 86 -3.90 11.23 4.86
N HIS A 87 -3.85 11.81 3.67
CA HIS A 87 -4.91 11.73 2.68
C HIS A 87 -4.70 10.51 1.79
N TYR A 88 -5.61 9.55 1.88
CA TYR A 88 -5.67 8.40 0.99
C TYR A 88 -6.75 8.59 -0.08
N ARG A 89 -6.36 8.55 -1.37
CA ARG A 89 -7.29 8.69 -2.50
C ARG A 89 -7.21 7.47 -3.39
N SER A 90 -8.34 6.81 -3.61
CA SER A 90 -8.42 5.61 -4.43
C SER A 90 -9.70 5.57 -5.25
N LYS A 91 -9.61 4.99 -6.46
CA LYS A 91 -10.79 4.65 -7.27
C LYS A 91 -11.45 3.35 -6.80
N ARG A 92 -10.79 2.58 -5.93
CA ARG A 92 -11.32 1.33 -5.35
C ARG A 92 -12.06 1.65 -4.05
N ARG A 93 -13.15 0.94 -3.80
CA ARG A 93 -13.92 1.01 -2.55
C ARG A 93 -13.54 -0.16 -1.63
N GLY A 94 -13.68 0.05 -0.32
CA GLY A 94 -13.10 -0.78 0.73
C GLY A 94 -11.79 -0.14 1.18
#